data_AF-A0A0D8B862-F1
#
_entry.id   AF-A0A0D8B862-F1
#
_cell.length_a   1.000
_cell.length_b   1.000
_cell.length_c   1.000
_cell.angle_alpha   90.00
_cell.angle_beta   90.00
_cell.angle_gamma   90.00
#
_symmetry.space_group_name_H-M   'P 1'
#
loop_
_entity.id
_entity.type
_entity.pdbx_description
1 polymer ?
#
loop_
_entity_poly.entity_id
_entity_poly.type
_entity_poly.pdbx_seq_one_letter_code
_entity_poly.pdbx_strand_id
1 'polypeptide(L)'
;MGQARRRRDADRQAGQIGSPIPAAGLQGDHRGTCIACLRPTDTGLAFQGEAEWIFAGLLGLGVPEDQVHPALADLDPAGWGNGLVPVGKTAVTVRACAECASKPGFPVALLLPGHPVPAVQPA
;
A
#
# COMPACT_ATOMS: atom_id res chain seq x y z
N MET A 1 -55.79 -14.49 -2.44
CA MET A 1 -55.24 -13.40 -1.61
C MET A 1 -54.00 -13.92 -0.88
N GLY A 2 -52.84 -13.26 -0.99
CA GLY A 2 -51.66 -13.59 -0.15
C GLY A 2 -50.27 -13.69 -0.81
N GLN A 3 -50.00 -13.05 -1.95
CA GLN A 3 -48.61 -12.75 -2.35
C GLN A 3 -48.09 -11.58 -1.47
N ALA A 4 -47.13 -11.81 -0.57
CA ALA A 4 -46.13 -10.84 -0.09
C ALA A 4 -45.48 -11.33 1.23
N ARG A 5 -44.31 -11.98 1.13
CA ARG A 5 -43.23 -12.03 2.16
C ARG A 5 -42.05 -12.92 1.71
N ARG A 6 -41.65 -12.79 0.43
CA ARG A 6 -40.25 -13.09 0.05
C ARG A 6 -39.40 -11.87 0.44
N ARG A 7 -38.10 -12.08 0.68
CA ARG A 7 -36.99 -11.09 0.63
C ARG A 7 -36.67 -10.25 1.87
N ARG A 8 -36.04 -10.87 2.87
CA ARG A 8 -35.20 -10.28 3.94
C ARG A 8 -34.96 -11.45 4.90
N ASP A 9 -33.83 -12.15 4.95
CA ASP A 9 -32.46 -11.65 5.11
C ASP A 9 -31.47 -12.69 4.57
N ALA A 10 -31.39 -12.80 3.24
CA ALA A 10 -30.36 -13.59 2.54
C ALA A 10 -29.07 -12.79 2.26
N ASP A 11 -28.90 -11.61 2.90
CA ASP A 11 -27.80 -10.67 2.67
C ASP A 11 -26.88 -10.49 3.88
N ARG A 12 -26.54 -11.59 4.59
CA ARG A 12 -25.39 -11.56 5.49
C ARG A 12 -24.13 -11.83 4.67
N GLN A 13 -23.62 -10.75 4.09
CA GLN A 13 -22.43 -10.63 3.25
C GLN A 13 -21.29 -11.58 3.68
N ALA A 14 -21.21 -12.72 2.99
CA ALA A 14 -19.95 -13.30 2.57
C ALA A 14 -19.48 -12.51 1.34
N GLY A 15 -18.29 -11.91 1.37
CA GLY A 15 -17.66 -11.33 0.19
C GLY A 15 -17.02 -9.96 0.39
N GLN A 16 -15.85 -9.93 1.03
CA GLN A 16 -14.76 -9.09 0.50
C GLN A 16 -13.65 -10.04 0.07
N ILE A 17 -13.94 -10.79 -0.99
CA ILE A 17 -12.90 -11.37 -1.84
C ILE A 17 -12.22 -10.16 -2.49
N GLY A 18 -10.90 -10.05 -2.32
CA GLY A 18 -10.10 -8.89 -2.72
C GLY A 18 -10.55 -8.34 -4.06
N SER A 19 -10.79 -7.03 -4.10
CA SER A 19 -11.02 -6.34 -5.37
C SER A 19 -9.87 -6.70 -6.32
N PRO A 20 -10.17 -7.12 -7.56
CA PRO A 20 -9.12 -7.48 -8.50
C PRO A 20 -8.15 -6.31 -8.62
N ILE A 21 -6.85 -6.62 -8.50
CA ILE A 21 -5.78 -5.68 -8.76
C ILE A 21 -6.10 -4.99 -10.10
N PRO A 22 -6.21 -3.64 -10.14
CA PRO A 22 -6.43 -2.91 -11.37
C PRO A 22 -5.39 -3.33 -12.40
N ALA A 23 -5.78 -3.36 -13.68
CA ALA A 23 -4.83 -3.66 -14.74
C ALA A 23 -3.60 -2.73 -14.63
N ALA A 24 -2.41 -3.31 -14.72
CA ALA A 24 -1.18 -2.55 -14.78
C ALA A 24 -1.24 -1.56 -15.95
N GLY A 25 -0.47 -0.48 -15.87
CA GLY A 25 -0.36 0.49 -16.96
C GLY A 25 0.12 -0.16 -18.26
N LEU A 26 0.13 0.62 -19.35
CA LEU A 26 0.52 0.12 -20.68
C LEU A 26 1.93 -0.51 -20.74
N GLN A 27 2.78 -0.24 -19.73
CA GLN A 27 4.12 -0.82 -19.58
C GLN A 27 4.15 -2.10 -18.73
N GLY A 28 2.98 -2.60 -18.29
CA GLY A 28 2.87 -3.75 -17.41
C GLY A 28 3.27 -3.48 -15.95
N ASP A 29 3.45 -2.21 -15.57
CA ASP A 29 3.79 -1.81 -14.20
C ASP A 29 2.69 -0.95 -13.53
N HIS A 30 2.80 -0.82 -12.21
CA HIS A 30 1.92 0.05 -11.40
C HIS A 30 2.58 1.39 -11.08
N ARG A 31 3.46 1.90 -11.97
CA ARG A 31 4.12 3.19 -11.74
C ARG A 31 3.07 4.30 -11.68
N GLY A 32 3.14 5.12 -10.62
CA GLY A 32 2.20 6.21 -10.42
C GLY A 32 0.91 5.83 -9.69
N THR A 33 0.80 4.64 -9.11
CA THR A 33 -0.36 4.25 -8.29
C THR A 33 -0.02 4.14 -6.81
N CYS A 34 -1.04 4.19 -5.96
CA CYS A 34 -0.91 3.96 -4.53
C CYS A 34 -0.57 2.49 -4.27
N ILE A 35 0.49 2.22 -3.50
CA ILE A 35 0.96 0.87 -3.20
C ILE A 35 -0.10 -0.01 -2.51
N ALA A 36 -1.04 0.60 -1.77
CA ALA A 36 -2.06 -0.13 -1.02
C ALA A 36 -3.36 -0.40 -1.82
N CYS A 37 -3.85 0.58 -2.60
CA CYS A 37 -5.13 0.44 -3.31
C CYS A 37 -5.00 0.42 -4.84
N LEU A 38 -3.79 0.58 -5.36
CA LEU A 38 -3.44 0.55 -6.78
C LEU A 38 -4.19 1.56 -7.67
N ARG A 39 -4.88 2.54 -7.06
CA ARG A 39 -5.44 3.70 -7.77
C ARG A 39 -4.34 4.72 -8.09
N PRO A 40 -4.43 5.45 -9.22
CA PRO A 40 -3.49 6.51 -9.56
C PRO A 40 -3.31 7.52 -8.41
N THR A 41 -2.07 7.92 -8.12
CA THR A 41 -1.76 8.92 -7.11
C THR A 41 -0.44 9.63 -7.42
N ASP A 42 -0.44 10.93 -7.17
CA ASP A 42 0.72 11.81 -7.21
C ASP A 42 1.27 12.10 -5.81
N THR A 43 0.74 11.49 -4.75
CA THR A 43 1.21 11.67 -3.38
C THR A 43 2.03 10.48 -2.88
N GLY A 44 2.88 10.73 -1.89
CA GLY A 44 3.69 9.71 -1.26
C GLY A 44 4.26 10.14 0.09
N LEU A 45 4.96 9.20 0.71
CA LEU A 45 5.72 9.36 1.94
C LEU A 45 6.94 8.46 1.91
N ALA A 46 7.86 8.66 2.85
CA ALA A 46 8.95 7.73 3.11
C ALA A 46 8.77 7.05 4.46
N PHE A 47 9.04 5.76 4.53
CA PHE A 47 9.32 5.10 5.79
C PHE A 47 10.82 5.11 6.02
N GLN A 48 11.25 5.47 7.21
CA GLN A 48 12.67 5.49 7.57
C GLN A 48 12.87 4.78 8.91
N GLY A 49 13.72 3.76 8.91
CA GLY A 49 13.93 2.90 10.08
C GLY A 49 14.60 1.60 9.70
N GLU A 50 14.61 0.66 10.64
CA GLU A 50 15.03 -0.73 10.39
C GLU A 50 14.02 -1.44 9.49
N ALA A 51 14.41 -2.58 8.93
CA ALA A 51 13.60 -3.31 7.96
C ALA A 51 12.19 -3.65 8.49
N GLU A 52 12.11 -4.04 9.76
CA GLU A 52 10.87 -4.35 10.47
C GLU A 52 9.92 -3.15 10.52
N TRP A 53 10.47 -1.94 10.68
CA TRP A 53 9.67 -0.71 10.67
C TRP A 53 9.08 -0.44 9.29
N ILE A 54 9.88 -0.60 8.23
CA ILE A 54 9.41 -0.42 6.86
C ILE A 54 8.30 -1.43 6.56
N PHE A 55 8.50 -2.69 6.93
CA PHE A 55 7.54 -3.77 6.75
C PHE A 55 6.22 -3.47 7.48
N ALA A 56 6.30 -3.09 8.77
CA ALA A 56 5.13 -2.73 9.57
C ALA A 56 4.40 -1.49 9.00
N GLY A 57 5.14 -0.52 8.48
CA GLY A 57 4.57 0.66 7.83
C GLY A 57 3.72 0.31 6.60
N LEU A 58 4.19 -0.62 5.76
CA LEU A 58 3.45 -1.10 4.59
C LEU A 58 2.20 -1.90 4.96
N LEU A 59 2.30 -2.77 5.98
CA LEU A 59 1.12 -3.42 6.55
C LEU A 59 0.10 -2.40 7.07
N GLY A 60 0.57 -1.36 7.77
CA GLY A 60 -0.26 -0.28 8.30
C GLY A 60 -0.98 0.54 7.20
N LEU A 61 -0.37 0.68 6.02
CA LEU A 61 -1.02 1.27 4.84
C LEU A 61 -2.08 0.37 4.20
N GLY A 62 -2.12 -0.91 4.56
CA GLY A 62 -3.04 -1.91 4.01
C GLY A 62 -2.47 -2.71 2.85
N VAL A 63 -1.14 -2.77 2.69
CA VAL A 63 -0.50 -3.71 1.76
C VAL A 63 -0.66 -5.14 2.33
N PRO A 64 -1.16 -6.11 1.55
CA PRO A 64 -1.24 -7.50 2.00
C PRO A 64 0.15 -8.04 2.38
N GLU A 65 0.23 -8.82 3.45
CA GLU A 65 1.49 -9.32 4.01
C GLU A 65 2.33 -10.10 3.00
N ASP A 66 1.69 -10.94 2.18
CA ASP A 66 2.30 -11.72 1.11
C ASP A 66 2.86 -10.85 -0.04
N GLN A 67 2.45 -9.59 -0.12
CA GLN A 67 2.85 -8.63 -1.15
C GLN A 67 3.89 -7.61 -0.66
N VAL A 68 4.11 -7.49 0.65
CA VAL A 68 5.05 -6.50 1.21
C VAL A 68 6.48 -6.75 0.71
N HIS A 69 6.97 -7.98 0.84
CA HIS A 69 8.34 -8.31 0.45
C HIS A 69 8.55 -8.22 -1.08
N PRO A 70 7.67 -8.75 -1.94
CA PRO A 70 7.76 -8.52 -3.39
C PRO A 70 7.76 -7.03 -3.75
N ALA A 71 6.90 -6.22 -3.14
CA ALA A 71 6.84 -4.79 -3.41
C ALA A 71 8.12 -4.06 -3.00
N LEU A 72 8.73 -4.44 -1.86
CA LEU A 72 10.02 -3.90 -1.43
C LEU A 72 11.16 -4.33 -2.36
N ALA A 73 11.17 -5.59 -2.79
CA ALA A 73 12.12 -6.11 -3.76
C ALA A 73 12.04 -5.38 -5.11
N ASP A 74 10.83 -5.01 -5.56
CA ASP A 74 10.63 -4.24 -6.79
C ASP A 74 11.11 -2.78 -6.64
N LEU A 75 10.97 -2.19 -5.45
CA LEU A 75 11.39 -0.81 -5.16
C LEU A 75 12.91 -0.67 -4.99
N ASP A 76 13.54 -1.63 -4.31
CA ASP A 76 14.97 -1.69 -4.08
C ASP A 76 15.47 -3.15 -4.09
N PRO A 77 15.75 -3.69 -5.29
CA PRO A 77 16.21 -5.08 -5.44
C PRO A 77 17.54 -5.38 -4.74
N ALA A 78 18.37 -4.36 -4.52
CA ALA A 78 19.69 -4.52 -3.90
C ALA A 78 19.58 -4.67 -2.36
N GLY A 79 18.60 -4.00 -1.75
CA GLY A 79 18.33 -4.11 -0.31
C GLY A 79 17.35 -5.22 0.06
N TRP A 80 16.38 -5.52 -0.81
CA TRP A 80 15.21 -6.35 -0.49
C TRP A 80 14.99 -7.52 -1.45
N GLY A 81 15.99 -7.85 -2.29
CA GLY A 81 15.93 -9.02 -3.17
C GLY A 81 15.77 -10.35 -2.43
N ASN A 82 15.67 -11.45 -3.18
CA ASN A 82 15.43 -12.77 -2.60
C ASN A 82 16.46 -13.16 -1.52
N GLY A 83 15.99 -13.31 -0.28
CA GLY A 83 16.82 -13.64 0.88
C GLY A 83 17.65 -12.48 1.43
N LEU A 84 17.38 -11.24 0.99
CA LEU A 84 18.06 -10.04 1.46
C LEU A 84 17.14 -9.21 2.36
N VAL A 85 17.74 -8.66 3.41
CA VAL A 85 17.13 -7.68 4.30
C VAL A 85 18.19 -6.61 4.55
N PRO A 86 17.88 -5.30 4.44
CA PRO A 86 18.85 -4.25 4.69
C PRO A 86 19.34 -4.27 6.14
N VAL A 87 20.64 -4.10 6.33
CA VAL A 87 21.23 -3.98 7.67
C VAL A 87 21.16 -2.52 8.13
N GLY A 88 20.66 -2.31 9.35
CA GLY A 88 20.56 -0.98 9.97
C GLY A 88 19.39 -0.16 9.45
N LYS A 89 19.50 1.17 9.54
CA LYS A 89 18.45 2.09 9.11
C LYS A 89 18.48 2.28 7.60
N THR A 90 17.33 2.12 6.95
CA THR A 90 17.10 2.42 5.55
C THR A 90 15.93 3.40 5.39
N ALA A 91 15.73 3.91 4.18
CA ALA A 91 14.58 4.74 3.83
C ALA A 91 13.94 4.22 2.53
N VAL A 92 12.64 3.96 2.57
CA VAL A 92 11.87 3.51 1.41
C VAL A 92 10.78 4.54 1.14
N THR A 93 10.81 5.14 -0.06
CA THR A 93 9.77 6.05 -0.52
C THR A 93 8.71 5.28 -1.27
N VAL A 94 7.44 5.47 -0.90
CA VAL A 94 6.30 4.82 -1.55
C VAL A 94 5.25 5.81 -1.97
N ARG A 95 4.52 5.46 -3.03
CA ARG A 95 3.31 6.17 -3.43
C ARG A 95 2.15 5.71 -2.55
N ALA A 96 1.49 6.65 -1.90
CA ALA A 96 0.32 6.38 -1.07
C ALA A 96 -0.66 7.53 -1.24
N CYS A 97 -1.93 7.20 -1.51
CA CYS A 97 -2.97 8.22 -1.55
C CYS A 97 -3.35 8.65 -0.13
N ALA A 98 -3.83 9.89 0.01
CA ALA A 98 -4.25 10.44 1.30
C ALA A 98 -5.31 9.58 2.01
N GLU A 99 -6.18 8.88 1.27
CA GLU A 99 -7.20 8.00 1.84
C GLU A 99 -6.62 6.74 2.49
N CYS A 100 -5.59 6.12 1.89
CA CYS A 100 -4.92 4.97 2.49
C CYS A 100 -4.03 5.39 3.66
N ALA A 101 -3.33 6.51 3.52
CA ALA A 101 -2.41 7.02 4.55
C ALA A 101 -3.13 7.59 5.78
N SER A 102 -4.35 8.13 5.63
CA SER A 102 -5.10 8.69 6.76
C SER A 102 -5.54 7.64 7.79
N LYS A 103 -5.72 6.37 7.37
CA LYS A 103 -6.14 5.28 8.27
C LYS A 103 -5.13 5.01 9.39
N PRO A 104 -3.82 4.84 9.11
CA PRO A 104 -2.78 4.78 10.14
C PRO A 104 -2.31 6.17 10.62
N GLY A 105 -2.83 7.26 10.05
CA GLY A 105 -2.42 8.63 10.39
C GLY A 105 -1.06 9.04 9.80
N PHE A 106 -0.63 8.42 8.70
CA PHE A 106 0.62 8.78 8.04
C PHE A 106 0.48 10.04 7.19
N PRO A 107 1.43 10.99 7.29
CA PRO A 107 1.46 12.16 6.41
C PRO A 107 1.80 11.76 4.97
N VAL A 108 1.21 12.45 4.00
CA VAL A 108 1.59 12.36 2.58
C VAL A 108 1.80 13.75 2.01
N ALA A 109 2.65 13.85 0.98
CA ALA A 109 2.85 15.06 0.20
C ALA A 109 2.88 14.74 -1.30
N LEU A 110 2.73 15.76 -2.14
CA LEU A 110 2.89 15.64 -3.59
C LEU A 110 4.32 15.21 -3.92
N LEU A 111 4.44 14.22 -4.81
CA LEU A 111 5.70 13.72 -5.34
C LEU A 111 6.14 14.61 -6.50
N LEU A 112 6.80 15.70 -6.15
CA LEU A 112 7.42 16.62 -7.11
C LEU A 112 8.93 16.38 -7.19
N PRO A 113 9.54 16.45 -8.38
CA PRO A 113 10.99 16.36 -8.51
C PRO A 113 11.69 17.37 -7.59
N GLY A 114 12.70 16.91 -6.85
CA GLY A 114 13.51 17.74 -5.95
C GLY A 114 12.82 18.22 -4.67
N HIS A 115 11.57 17.81 -4.39
CA HIS A 115 10.87 18.19 -3.17
C HIS A 115 10.93 17.07 -2.12
N PRO A 116 11.07 17.42 -0.83
CA PRO A 116 11.07 16.43 0.24
C PRO A 116 9.69 15.80 0.41
N VAL A 117 9.67 14.50 0.69
CA VAL A 117 8.48 13.77 1.14
C VAL A 117 8.52 13.63 2.66
N PRO A 118 7.36 13.61 3.33
CA PRO A 118 7.32 13.39 4.76
C PRO A 118 7.86 11.99 5.09
N ALA A 119 8.72 11.92 6.11
CA ALA A 119 9.31 10.67 6.58
C ALA A 119 8.64 10.22 7.88
N VAL A 120 8.18 8.97 7.91
CA VAL A 120 7.60 8.31 9.07
C VAL A 120 8.66 7.43 9.71
N GLN A 121 9.01 7.75 10.95
CA GLN A 121 10.07 7.11 11.72
C GLN A 121 9.49 6.44 12.97
N PRO A 122 10.13 5.38 13.49
CA PRO A 122 9.76 4.82 14.79
C PRO A 122 9.98 5.89 15.87
N ALA A 123 9.10 5.93 16.86
CA ALA A 123 9.13 6.87 17.98
C ALA A 123 10.36 6.66 18.89
#